data_AF-A0A842RQE0-F1
#
_entry.id   AF-A0A842RQE0-F1
#
_cell.length_a   1.000
_cell.length_b   1.000
_cell.length_c   1.000
_cell.angle_alpha   90.00
_cell.angle_beta   90.00
_cell.angle_gamma   90.00
#
_symmetry.space_group_name_H-M   'P 1'
#
loop_
_entity.id
_entity.type
_entity.pdbx_description
1 polymer ?
#
loop_
_entity_poly.entity_id
_entity_poly.type
_entity_poly.pdbx_seq_one_letter_code
_entity_poly.pdbx_strand_id
1 'polypeptide(L)'
;MSKQEINRCEVLEKQLSNYKLWADMVPKGSFFQNLRKIFSRTEWDIIRKAVYKKDGHICVICGTENAKLEAHEEWNYIYRSSIQKLESICSLCYWCHRNKHLGHSSILSRKGKLDLDKLISHWAIVNKKPKFDFREYTNKVFDL
;
A
#
# COMPACT_ATOMS: atom_id res chain seq x y z
N MET A 1 -22.19 6.52 1.41
CA MET A 1 -22.08 5.29 2.21
C MET A 1 -23.05 5.37 3.38
N SER A 2 -23.73 4.29 3.70
CA SER A 2 -24.55 4.16 4.91
C SER A 2 -23.67 4.24 6.17
N LYS A 3 -24.28 4.55 7.32
CA LYS A 3 -23.57 4.54 8.62
C LYS A 3 -22.93 3.18 8.93
N GLN A 4 -23.58 2.09 8.52
CA GLN A 4 -23.08 0.73 8.72
C GLN A 4 -21.84 0.43 7.87
N GLU A 5 -21.84 0.86 6.61
CA GLU A 5 -20.68 0.73 5.71
C GLU A 5 -19.48 1.53 6.22
N ILE A 6 -19.70 2.77 6.67
CA ILE A 6 -18.64 3.61 7.25
C ILE A 6 -18.01 2.93 8.46
N ASN A 7 -18.83 2.45 9.39
CA ASN A 7 -18.33 1.76 10.58
C ASN A 7 -17.54 0.49 10.22
N ARG A 8 -17.98 -0.26 9.21
CA ARG A 8 -17.27 -1.45 8.73
C ARG A 8 -15.88 -1.09 8.18
N CYS A 9 -15.76 -0.02 7.39
CA CYS A 9 -14.47 0.47 6.89
C CYS A 9 -13.54 0.90 8.03
N GLU A 10 -14.05 1.71 8.98
CA GLU A 10 -13.29 2.17 10.16
C GLU A 10 -12.75 0.97 10.98
N VAL A 11 -13.58 -0.06 11.21
CA VAL A 11 -13.17 -1.28 11.93
C VAL A 11 -12.13 -2.07 11.17
N LEU A 12 -12.33 -2.27 9.86
CA LEU A 12 -11.41 -3.06 9.04
C LEU A 12 -10.04 -2.40 8.94
N GLU A 13 -9.98 -1.08 8.70
CA GLU A 13 -8.72 -0.33 8.65
C GLU A 13 -7.98 -0.41 10.00
N LYS A 14 -8.71 -0.32 11.12
CA LYS A 14 -8.13 -0.51 12.46
C LYS A 14 -7.59 -1.93 12.67
N GLN A 15 -8.23 -2.95 12.10
CA GLN A 15 -7.74 -4.32 12.20
C GLN A 15 -6.48 -4.53 11.35
N LEU A 16 -6.47 -4.03 10.12
CA LEU A 16 -5.36 -4.18 9.18
C LEU A 16 -4.12 -3.37 9.61
N SER A 17 -4.30 -2.20 10.21
CA SER A 17 -3.19 -1.37 10.69
C SER A 17 -2.39 -1.98 11.84
N ASN A 18 -2.83 -3.10 12.43
CA ASN A 18 -2.03 -3.86 13.38
C ASN A 18 -0.85 -4.62 12.73
N TYR A 19 -0.87 -4.81 11.41
CA TYR A 19 0.27 -5.34 10.68
C TYR A 19 1.25 -4.21 10.34
N LYS A 20 2.55 -4.49 10.41
CA LYS A 20 3.59 -3.54 9.99
C LYS A 20 3.50 -3.24 8.48
N LEU A 21 3.14 -4.24 7.68
CA LEU A 21 2.87 -4.13 6.26
C LEU A 21 1.47 -4.65 5.97
N TRP A 22 0.58 -3.74 5.60
CA TRP A 22 -0.80 -4.02 5.22
C TRP A 22 -1.17 -3.30 3.93
N ALA A 23 -2.29 -3.69 3.31
CA ALA A 23 -2.76 -3.19 2.03
C ALA A 23 -3.60 -1.93 2.21
N ASP A 24 -3.44 -0.96 1.32
CA ASP A 24 -4.23 0.27 1.38
C ASP A 24 -5.69 0.01 1.03
N MET A 25 -6.56 0.56 1.87
CA MET A 25 -8.00 0.52 1.70
C MET A 25 -8.43 1.67 0.77
N VAL A 26 -8.12 1.54 -0.52
CA VAL A 26 -8.46 2.55 -1.52
C VAL A 26 -9.96 2.47 -1.86
N PRO A 27 -10.72 3.57 -1.83
CA PRO A 27 -12.10 3.58 -2.32
C PRO A 27 -12.17 3.28 -3.82
N LYS A 28 -13.21 2.55 -4.26
CA LYS A 28 -13.40 2.18 -5.68
C LYS A 28 -13.32 3.37 -6.64
N GLY A 29 -13.87 4.53 -6.26
CA GLY A 29 -13.82 5.75 -7.07
C GLY A 29 -12.42 6.35 -7.25
N SER A 30 -11.48 6.02 -6.36
CA SER A 30 -10.09 6.49 -6.38
C SER A 30 -9.15 5.47 -7.02
N PHE A 31 -9.66 4.31 -7.47
CA PHE A 31 -8.84 3.32 -8.14
C PHE A 31 -8.14 3.91 -9.36
N PHE A 32 -6.87 3.55 -9.51
CA PHE A 32 -5.99 4.02 -10.59
C PHE A 32 -5.72 5.53 -10.63
N GLN A 33 -6.17 6.29 -9.63
CA GLN A 33 -5.72 7.68 -9.44
C GLN A 33 -4.36 7.67 -8.73
N ASN A 34 -3.44 8.52 -9.20
CA ASN A 34 -2.13 8.72 -8.59
C ASN A 34 -1.59 10.11 -8.97
N LEU A 35 -0.76 10.68 -8.12
CA LEU A 35 -0.14 11.99 -8.30
C LEU A 35 0.78 12.03 -9.52
N ARG A 36 1.39 10.89 -9.89
CA ARG A 36 2.22 10.81 -11.10
C ARG A 36 1.45 11.12 -12.39
N LYS A 37 0.12 10.98 -12.41
CA LYS A 37 -0.73 11.40 -13.54
C LYS A 37 -0.99 12.91 -13.56
N ILE A 38 -0.83 13.58 -12.41
CA ILE A 38 -1.07 15.02 -12.26
C ILE A 38 0.21 15.80 -12.55
N PHE A 39 1.34 15.32 -12.02
CA PHE A 39 2.64 15.94 -12.26
C PHE A 39 3.25 15.52 -13.59
N SER A 40 4.03 16.41 -14.21
CA SER A 40 4.92 16.02 -15.28
C SER A 40 5.96 15.01 -14.77
N ARG A 41 6.57 14.28 -15.71
CA ARG A 41 7.63 13.32 -15.37
C ARG A 41 8.78 13.98 -14.60
N THR A 42 9.14 15.20 -14.95
CA THR A 42 10.24 15.95 -14.31
C THR A 42 9.89 16.35 -12.89
N GLU A 43 8.69 16.89 -12.68
CA GLU A 43 8.20 17.26 -11.34
C GLU A 43 8.09 16.04 -10.43
N TRP A 44 7.54 14.93 -10.94
CA TRP A 44 7.47 13.69 -10.19
C TRP A 44 8.86 13.14 -9.85
N ASP A 45 9.83 13.29 -10.75
CA ASP A 45 11.22 12.90 -10.51
C ASP A 45 11.87 13.72 -9.39
N ILE A 46 11.56 15.00 -9.28
CA ILE A 46 12.01 15.86 -8.17
C ILE A 46 11.39 15.38 -6.86
N ILE A 47 10.07 15.19 -6.83
CA ILE A 47 9.33 14.75 -5.64
C ILE A 47 9.85 13.42 -5.12
N ARG A 48 9.92 12.39 -5.98
CA ARG A 48 10.37 11.05 -5.54
C ARG A 48 11.82 11.05 -5.04
N LYS A 49 12.72 11.84 -5.66
CA LYS A 49 14.11 11.94 -5.21
C LYS A 49 14.21 12.65 -3.85
N ALA A 50 13.42 13.71 -3.64
CA ALA A 50 13.33 14.37 -2.34
C ALA A 50 12.81 13.42 -1.26
N VAL A 51 11.79 12.61 -1.57
CA VAL A 51 11.26 11.56 -0.67
C VAL A 51 12.33 10.53 -0.34
N TYR A 52 13.05 10.01 -1.33
CA TYR A 52 14.11 9.02 -1.09
C TYR A 52 15.21 9.59 -0.18
N LYS A 53 15.58 10.85 -0.38
CA LYS A 53 16.56 11.52 0.48
C LYS A 53 16.04 11.73 1.90
N LYS A 54 14.79 12.20 2.06
CA LYS A 54 14.11 12.36 3.36
C LYS A 54 14.10 11.06 4.15
N ASP A 55 13.82 9.96 3.46
CA ASP A 55 13.69 8.64 4.06
C ASP A 55 15.03 7.88 4.12
N GLY A 56 16.17 8.57 3.95
CA GLY A 56 17.50 7.97 4.13
C GLY A 56 17.88 6.90 3.10
N HIS A 57 17.25 6.90 1.93
CA HIS A 57 17.43 5.89 0.87
C HIS A 57 17.15 4.44 1.31
N ILE A 58 16.22 4.27 2.26
CA ILE A 58 15.76 2.95 2.70
C ILE A 58 14.25 2.78 2.48
N CYS A 59 13.75 1.54 2.54
CA CYS A 59 12.32 1.30 2.64
C CYS A 59 11.83 1.66 4.06
N VAL A 60 10.89 2.58 4.19
CA VAL A 60 10.40 3.01 5.52
C VAL A 60 9.66 1.91 6.29
N ILE A 61 9.11 0.90 5.58
CA ILE A 61 8.40 -0.22 6.21
C ILE A 61 9.36 -1.33 6.61
N CYS A 62 10.11 -1.90 5.66
CA CYS A 62 10.92 -3.10 5.93
C CYS A 62 12.39 -2.80 6.28
N GLY A 63 12.84 -1.55 6.11
CA GLY A 63 14.22 -1.15 6.35
C GLY A 63 15.23 -1.63 5.30
N THR A 64 14.78 -2.19 4.17
CA THR A 64 15.70 -2.66 3.13
C THR A 64 16.48 -1.50 2.52
N GLU A 65 17.80 -1.64 2.53
CA GLU A 65 18.77 -0.75 1.89
C GLU A 65 19.17 -1.26 0.50
N ASN A 66 19.85 -0.43 -0.30
CA ASN A 66 20.42 -0.79 -1.61
C ASN A 66 19.42 -1.42 -2.60
N ALA A 67 18.12 -1.14 -2.42
CA ALA A 67 17.07 -1.59 -3.32
C ALA A 67 16.56 -0.43 -4.18
N LYS A 68 15.98 -0.76 -5.33
CA LYS A 68 15.21 0.20 -6.11
C LYS A 68 13.99 0.64 -5.29
N LEU A 69 13.93 1.92 -4.96
CA LEU A 69 12.82 2.52 -4.21
C LEU A 69 11.74 3.06 -5.14
N GLU A 70 10.50 2.95 -4.69
CA GLU A 70 9.31 3.51 -5.32
C GLU A 70 8.69 4.51 -4.32
N ALA A 71 8.30 5.70 -4.81
CA ALA A 71 7.58 6.67 -3.99
C ALA A 71 6.12 6.26 -3.92
N HIS A 72 5.60 6.14 -2.70
CA HIS A 72 4.26 5.67 -2.40
C HIS A 72 3.47 6.74 -1.65
N GLU A 73 2.22 6.93 -2.04
CA GLU A 73 1.30 7.93 -1.48
C GLU A 73 0.57 7.33 -0.29
N GLU A 74 0.77 7.91 0.90
CA GLU A 74 0.01 7.53 2.10
C GLU A 74 -1.23 8.41 2.20
N TRP A 75 -2.39 7.79 2.08
CA TRP A 75 -3.69 8.44 2.07
C TRP A 75 -4.45 8.19 3.38
N ASN A 76 -5.15 9.22 3.86
CA ASN A 76 -6.11 9.12 4.94
C ASN A 76 -7.52 9.37 4.38
N TYR A 77 -8.41 8.41 4.56
CA TYR A 77 -9.79 8.44 4.07
C TYR A 77 -10.75 8.77 5.20
N ILE A 78 -11.20 10.03 5.25
CA ILE A 78 -12.17 10.47 6.24
C ILE A 78 -13.56 10.10 5.74
N TYR A 79 -14.00 8.88 6.06
CA TYR A 79 -15.21 8.25 5.51
C TYR A 79 -16.48 9.09 5.68
N ARG A 80 -16.65 9.76 6.83
CA ARG A 80 -17.87 10.53 7.16
C ARG A 80 -18.05 11.77 6.28
N SER A 81 -16.94 12.40 5.88
CA SER A 81 -16.94 13.60 5.04
C SER A 81 -16.58 13.30 3.59
N SER A 82 -16.36 12.02 3.24
CA SER A 82 -15.88 11.60 1.91
C SER A 82 -14.61 12.32 1.45
N ILE A 83 -13.71 12.64 2.39
CA ILE A 83 -12.45 13.34 2.09
C ILE A 83 -11.33 12.32 1.93
N GLN A 84 -10.63 12.38 0.80
CA GLN A 84 -9.34 11.72 0.60
C GLN A 84 -8.24 12.77 0.82
N LYS A 85 -7.45 12.59 1.88
CA LYS A 85 -6.35 13.49 2.22
C LYS A 85 -5.01 12.80 2.00
N LEU A 86 -4.11 13.45 1.24
CA LEU A 86 -2.73 13.02 1.14
C LEU A 86 -2.01 13.38 2.45
N GLU A 87 -1.58 12.39 3.22
CA GLU A 87 -0.85 12.65 4.47
C GLU A 87 0.65 12.77 4.22
N SER A 88 1.20 11.89 3.40
CA SER A 88 2.63 11.93 3.06
C SER A 88 2.95 11.14 1.79
N ILE A 89 4.20 11.27 1.34
CA ILE A 89 4.81 10.36 0.37
C ILE A 89 6.04 9.73 1.04
N CYS A 90 6.18 8.41 0.90
CA CYS A 90 7.24 7.63 1.52
C CYS A 90 7.98 6.75 0.50
N SER A 91 9.21 6.35 0.82
CA SER A 91 9.99 5.41 0.02
C SER A 91 9.74 3.97 0.43
N LEU A 92 9.28 3.16 -0.53
CA LEU A 92 9.07 1.73 -0.35
C LEU A 92 9.96 0.92 -1.28
N CYS A 93 10.41 -0.25 -0.83
CA CYS A 93 10.96 -1.25 -1.72
C CYS A 93 9.84 -1.84 -2.60
N TYR A 94 10.21 -2.46 -3.71
CA TYR A 94 9.29 -3.10 -4.66
C TYR A 94 8.24 -3.99 -3.97
N TRP A 95 8.65 -4.85 -3.03
CA TRP A 95 7.74 -5.82 -2.40
C TRP A 95 6.81 -5.20 -1.35
N CYS A 96 7.27 -4.21 -0.59
CA CYS A 96 6.40 -3.42 0.29
C CYS A 96 5.35 -2.67 -0.53
N HIS A 97 5.78 -2.02 -1.61
CA HIS A 97 4.87 -1.24 -2.45
C HIS A 97 3.80 -2.11 -3.12
N ARG A 98 4.17 -3.33 -3.56
CA ARG A 98 3.20 -4.30 -4.10
C ARG A 98 2.23 -4.83 -3.04
N ASN A 99 2.66 -4.95 -1.78
CA ASN A 99 1.77 -5.33 -0.68
C ASN A 99 0.79 -4.21 -0.31
N LYS A 100 1.22 -2.94 -0.36
CA LYS A 100 0.33 -1.78 -0.20
C LYS A 100 -0.74 -1.76 -1.29
N HIS A 101 -0.36 -2.04 -2.55
CA HIS A 101 -1.29 -2.17 -3.68
C HIS A 101 -1.74 -3.61 -3.95
N LEU A 102 -2.27 -4.30 -2.94
CA LEU A 102 -2.57 -5.73 -3.04
C LEU A 102 -3.58 -6.07 -4.14
N GLY A 103 -4.63 -5.26 -4.33
CA GLY A 103 -5.61 -5.48 -5.41
C GLY A 103 -4.99 -5.48 -6.81
N HIS A 104 -4.06 -4.56 -7.08
CA HIS A 104 -3.33 -4.53 -8.34
C HIS A 104 -2.34 -5.71 -8.44
N SER A 105 -1.65 -6.03 -7.35
CA SER A 105 -0.72 -7.18 -7.29
C SER A 105 -1.43 -8.51 -7.54
N SER A 106 -2.65 -8.69 -7.04
CA SER A 106 -3.48 -9.87 -7.34
C SER A 106 -3.80 -10.01 -8.83
N ILE A 107 -4.09 -8.90 -9.52
CA ILE A 107 -4.30 -8.90 -10.98
C ILE A 107 -3.01 -9.28 -11.71
N LEU A 108 -1.87 -8.71 -11.32
CA LEU A 108 -0.57 -9.00 -11.95
C LEU A 108 -0.15 -10.45 -11.75
N SER A 109 -0.36 -11.00 -10.56
CA SER A 109 -0.08 -12.41 -10.25
C SER A 109 -0.91 -13.35 -11.11
N ARG A 110 -2.22 -13.11 -11.24
CA ARG A 110 -3.10 -13.89 -12.14
C ARG A 110 -2.68 -13.84 -13.61
N LYS A 111 -2.02 -12.76 -14.03
CA LYS A 111 -1.46 -12.59 -15.38
C LYS A 111 -0.04 -13.17 -15.54
N GLY A 112 0.51 -13.83 -14.51
CA GLY A 112 1.88 -14.35 -14.52
C GLY A 112 2.97 -13.27 -14.51
N LYS A 113 2.63 -12.01 -14.17
CA LYS A 113 3.54 -10.86 -14.19
C LYS A 113 4.14 -10.52 -12.83
N LEU A 114 3.75 -11.25 -11.78
CA LEU A 114 4.23 -11.06 -10.43
C LEU A 114 4.35 -12.41 -9.73
N ASP A 115 5.52 -12.63 -9.12
CA ASP A 115 5.81 -13.80 -8.30
C ASP A 115 5.07 -13.69 -6.95
N LEU A 116 4.00 -14.48 -6.81
CA LEU A 116 3.13 -14.44 -5.64
C LEU A 116 3.84 -14.98 -4.40
N ASP A 117 4.66 -16.02 -4.52
CA ASP A 117 5.35 -16.57 -3.35
C ASP A 117 6.36 -15.56 -2.78
N LYS A 118 7.04 -14.78 -3.63
CA LYS A 118 7.91 -13.69 -3.15
C LYS A 118 7.13 -12.58 -2.45
N LEU A 119 5.96 -12.20 -2.97
CA LEU A 119 5.09 -11.22 -2.33
C LEU A 119 4.67 -11.68 -0.92
N ILE A 120 4.22 -12.94 -0.81
CA ILE A 120 3.78 -13.58 0.43
C ILE A 120 4.96 -13.70 1.42
N SER A 121 6.12 -14.16 0.93
CA SER A 121 7.35 -14.28 1.72
C SER A 121 7.74 -12.94 2.34
N HIS A 122 7.69 -11.87 1.54
CA HIS A 122 8.07 -10.55 2.01
C HIS A 122 7.08 -10.05 3.08
N TRP A 123 5.77 -10.22 2.88
CA TRP A 123 4.76 -9.89 3.88
C TRP A 123 4.99 -10.64 5.20
N ALA A 124 5.23 -11.95 5.11
CA ALA A 124 5.47 -12.83 6.25
C ALA A 124 6.70 -12.38 7.08
N ILE A 125 7.82 -12.10 6.40
CA ILE A 125 9.05 -11.62 7.04
C ILE A 125 8.81 -10.28 7.74
N VAL A 126 8.22 -9.31 7.05
CA VAL A 126 8.03 -7.94 7.58
C VAL A 126 7.08 -7.93 8.78
N ASN A 127 6.03 -8.76 8.74
CA ASN A 127 5.04 -8.85 9.82
C ASN A 127 5.41 -9.86 10.91
N LYS A 128 6.52 -10.62 10.75
CA LYS A 128 6.89 -11.72 11.64
C LYS A 128 5.75 -12.74 11.81
N LYS A 129 5.12 -13.11 10.69
CA LYS A 129 4.00 -14.05 10.62
C LYS A 129 4.33 -15.23 9.71
N PRO A 130 3.76 -16.42 9.94
CA PRO A 130 3.83 -17.52 8.98
C PRO A 130 3.23 -17.15 7.62
N LYS A 131 3.76 -17.72 6.53
CA LYS A 131 3.22 -17.49 5.18
C LYS A 131 1.74 -17.89 5.06
N PHE A 132 1.30 -18.93 5.77
CA PHE A 132 -0.07 -19.43 5.66
C PHE A 132 -1.11 -18.45 6.21
N ASP A 133 -0.73 -17.56 7.14
CA ASP A 133 -1.59 -16.47 7.65
C ASP A 133 -1.96 -15.46 6.56
N PHE A 134 -1.17 -15.39 5.48
CA PHE A 134 -1.41 -14.45 4.39
C PHE A 134 -2.79 -14.65 3.76
N ARG A 135 -3.27 -15.90 3.66
CA ARG A 135 -4.59 -16.19 3.09
C ARG A 135 -5.70 -15.53 3.90
N GLU A 136 -5.69 -15.73 5.21
CA GLU A 136 -6.68 -15.11 6.11
C GLU A 136 -6.60 -13.58 6.05
N TYR A 137 -5.39 -13.03 6.06
CA TYR A 137 -5.14 -11.61 5.88
C TYR A 137 -5.75 -11.09 4.57
N THR A 138 -5.52 -11.76 3.43
CA THR A 138 -6.07 -11.32 2.14
C THR A 138 -7.59 -11.41 2.09
N ASN A 139 -8.21 -12.42 2.73
CA ASN A 139 -9.66 -12.50 2.82
C ASN A 139 -10.24 -11.27 3.51
N LYS A 140 -9.60 -10.78 4.59
CA LYS A 140 -10.01 -9.55 5.29
C LYS A 140 -9.85 -8.31 4.40
N VAL A 141 -8.74 -8.20 3.67
CA VAL A 141 -8.51 -7.07 2.75
C VAL A 141 -9.59 -7.00 1.66
N PHE A 142 -10.05 -8.15 1.17
CA PHE A 142 -11.07 -8.23 0.11
C PHE A 142 -12.50 -8.45 0.64
N ASP A 143 -12.74 -8.28 1.94
CA ASP A 143 -14.05 -8.53 2.57
C ASP A 143 -15.11 -7.44 2.25
N LEU A 144 -14.71 -6.32 1.63
CA LEU A 144 -15.60 -5.19 1.27
C LEU A 144 -16.13 -5.22 -0.17
#